data_AF-A0A6A6W479-F1
#
_entry.id   AF-A0A6A6W479-F1
#
_cell.length_a   1.000
_cell.length_b   1.000
_cell.length_c   1.000
_cell.angle_alpha   90.00
_cell.angle_beta   90.00
_cell.angle_gamma   90.00
#
_symmetry.space_group_name_H-M   'P 1'
#
loop_
_entity.id
_entity.type
_entity.pdbx_description
1 polymer ?
#
loop_
_entity_poly.entity_id
_entity_poly.type
_entity_poly.pdbx_seq_one_letter_code
_entity_poly.pdbx_strand_id
1 'polypeptide(L)'
;MTRQIWDPYQTLNLNSHQDGEGVLCCVGRSVSRWNARCQYKIPDSDLVQIRIMINNMMAFSPCDSAIALSKLAKLCLCPSVHSNQKVEVVAKWKRKVYEEARNYEDSQRLRTENLRLIGKLAAERHEKSRLQEIVYSSSEPVHLALSDSSESTVSEIHEIDRHMFFRLSTPPGRLGHEQGLQQAEVDNENLKTRINQLEIAYAERARDAEELRTFLEYQKAEFNAELAQERESAREYQQVLQQGRAAVEDLQTSQDHLIEALQADIADKSVVLKKYESEMTEKAAKNLTLVNKIDRLTAQLDSESRNTKQLREDLEKVGNSEYSLVARISALEARLATELRKSEQLRQSLVTAHDAENEAVRQREHYHAQSLAYEASTNRLKKQIEAELQRRRELISEIETLRSLAQDNILGGSTRARARPRDERFSAAYTEDDNISLGRRDSVNSDAIEDLPQPLQFQKLSLGTAIGTDFRTETMLLEEIISLRQQLMNERDITYKLREEWDPIVARHESDMAGLKAKLVTQETINTKLEGILTMNDERGKERERKLRVQLESLQISLLQTQVELSNSSARNKFFASNQQRHLEQIIDLEAQLATKPAAVFGAKIGDFGRRIFGSLRSTWSNMIG
;
A
#
# COMPACT_ATOMS: atom_id res chain seq x y z
N MET A 1 -22.88 18.05 5.06
CA MET A 1 -21.61 17.97 4.31
C MET A 1 -21.06 16.57 4.44
N THR A 2 -21.09 15.76 3.38
CA THR A 2 -20.46 14.44 3.37
C THR A 2 -18.95 14.65 3.44
N ARG A 3 -18.31 14.24 4.54
CA ARG A 3 -16.85 14.26 4.68
C ARG A 3 -16.29 13.42 3.53
N GLN A 4 -15.57 14.07 2.61
CA GLN A 4 -14.91 13.40 1.49
C GLN A 4 -13.90 12.41 2.10
N ILE A 5 -14.02 11.12 1.76
CA ILE A 5 -13.23 10.04 2.42
C ILE A 5 -11.74 10.16 2.04
N TRP A 6 -11.46 10.68 0.85
CA TRP A 6 -10.14 10.76 0.25
C TRP A 6 -9.83 12.20 -0.13
N ASP A 7 -8.74 12.74 0.41
CA ASP A 7 -8.18 14.03 0.02
C ASP A 7 -6.71 13.85 -0.40
N PRO A 8 -6.40 13.90 -1.72
CA PRO A 8 -5.04 13.78 -2.21
C PRO A 8 -4.15 14.95 -1.75
N TYR A 9 -4.70 16.13 -1.48
CA TYR A 9 -3.89 17.25 -1.01
C TYR A 9 -3.28 16.96 0.36
N GLN A 10 -4.10 16.48 1.28
CA GLN A 10 -3.67 16.08 2.62
C GLN A 10 -2.77 14.84 2.57
N THR A 11 -3.17 13.82 1.81
CA THR A 11 -2.45 12.53 1.79
C THR A 11 -1.05 12.64 1.18
N LEU A 12 -0.92 13.43 0.11
CA LEU A 12 0.37 13.64 -0.56
C LEU A 12 1.21 14.74 0.11
N ASN A 13 0.68 15.36 1.18
CA ASN A 13 1.26 16.49 1.89
C ASN A 13 1.58 17.67 0.94
N LEU A 14 0.65 17.92 0.01
CA LEU A 14 0.74 19.02 -0.94
C LEU A 14 0.20 20.33 -0.35
N ASN A 15 -0.51 20.26 0.77
CA ASN A 15 -0.98 21.45 1.48
C ASN A 15 0.19 22.33 1.94
N SER A 16 0.31 23.52 1.33
CA SER A 16 0.96 24.67 1.95
C SER A 16 -0.02 25.23 2.98
N HIS A 17 -0.12 24.56 4.13
CA HIS A 17 -1.18 24.82 5.11
C HIS A 17 -1.01 26.14 5.89
N GLN A 18 -0.11 27.04 5.49
CA GLN A 18 0.23 28.20 6.29
C GLN A 18 -0.27 29.55 5.74
N ASP A 19 -0.41 29.75 4.43
CA ASP A 19 -0.43 31.15 3.95
C ASP A 19 -1.66 31.62 3.17
N GLY A 20 -2.70 30.81 2.93
CA GLY A 20 -3.91 31.26 2.23
C GLY A 20 -3.74 31.74 0.77
N GLU A 21 -2.49 31.98 0.33
CA GLU A 21 -2.12 32.49 -0.99
C GLU A 21 -2.13 31.40 -2.09
N GLY A 22 -2.44 30.15 -1.75
CA GLY A 22 -2.54 29.06 -2.73
C GLY A 22 -1.22 28.70 -3.44
N VAL A 23 -0.08 29.15 -2.90
CA VAL A 23 1.27 28.87 -3.41
C VAL A 23 1.69 27.45 -3.03
N LEU A 24 2.15 26.66 -4.01
CA LEU A 24 2.76 25.35 -3.77
C LEU A 24 4.28 25.45 -3.85
N CYS A 25 4.95 24.91 -2.84
CA CYS A 25 6.41 24.75 -2.84
C CYS A 25 6.81 23.33 -3.24
N CYS A 26 8.00 23.24 -3.83
CA CYS A 26 8.64 22.00 -4.22
C CYS A 26 8.59 20.94 -3.09
N VAL A 27 8.27 19.69 -3.44
CA VAL A 27 8.14 18.59 -2.48
C VAL A 27 9.48 17.91 -2.14
N GLY A 28 10.53 18.28 -2.87
CA GLY A 28 11.89 17.78 -2.66
C GLY A 28 12.46 18.22 -1.30
N ARG A 29 13.39 17.43 -0.79
CA ARG A 29 14.06 17.66 0.50
C ARG A 29 15.53 17.96 0.28
N SER A 30 16.02 19.03 0.91
CA SER A 30 17.43 19.37 0.83
C SER A 30 18.25 18.60 1.86
N VAL A 31 19.25 17.85 1.40
CA VAL A 31 20.22 17.15 2.27
C VAL A 31 21.03 18.16 3.08
N SER A 32 21.38 19.31 2.49
CA SER A 32 22.19 20.34 3.14
C SER A 32 21.44 21.14 4.21
N ARG A 33 20.11 21.02 4.29
CA ARG A 33 19.27 21.71 5.27
C ARG A 33 18.46 20.73 6.12
N TRP A 34 19.09 19.67 6.62
CA TRP A 34 18.48 18.70 7.53
C TRP A 34 17.13 18.15 7.05
N ASN A 35 17.02 17.81 5.76
CA ASN A 35 15.79 17.32 5.13
C ASN A 35 14.60 18.30 5.14
N ALA A 36 14.85 19.60 5.30
CA ALA A 36 13.83 20.64 5.13
C ALA A 36 13.24 20.60 3.70
N ARG A 37 11.95 20.91 3.60
CA ARG A 37 11.23 21.02 2.32
C ARG A 37 11.80 22.19 1.51
N CYS A 38 12.00 21.97 0.22
CA CYS A 38 12.49 22.99 -0.68
C CYS A 38 11.52 24.18 -0.75
N GLN A 39 12.02 25.40 -0.55
CA GLN A 39 11.25 26.65 -0.61
C GLN A 39 11.01 27.16 -2.03
N TYR A 40 11.42 26.42 -3.06
CA TYR A 40 11.18 26.79 -4.44
C TYR A 40 9.67 26.82 -4.72
N LYS A 41 9.15 28.01 -5.04
CA LYS A 41 7.75 28.21 -5.45
C LYS A 41 7.55 27.65 -6.85
N ILE A 42 6.56 26.78 -7.01
CA ILE A 42 6.23 26.19 -8.30
C ILE A 42 5.60 27.28 -9.20
N PRO A 43 6.01 27.41 -10.47
CA PRO A 43 5.42 28.37 -11.40
C PRO A 43 3.90 28.18 -11.57
N ASP A 44 3.18 29.27 -11.81
CA ASP A 44 1.71 29.24 -11.94
C ASP A 44 1.21 28.31 -13.06
N SER A 45 1.98 28.18 -14.15
CA SER A 45 1.66 27.27 -15.25
C SER A 45 1.58 25.80 -14.80
N ASP A 46 2.51 25.39 -13.95
CA ASP A 46 2.56 24.04 -13.40
C ASP A 46 1.55 23.88 -12.25
N LEU A 47 1.33 24.95 -11.46
CA LEU A 47 0.34 24.98 -10.40
C LEU A 47 -1.07 24.67 -10.91
N VAL A 48 -1.47 25.26 -12.04
CA VAL A 48 -2.78 24.97 -12.68
C VAL A 48 -2.87 23.49 -13.07
N GLN A 49 -1.83 22.92 -13.67
CA GLN A 49 -1.82 21.51 -14.05
C GLN A 49 -1.87 20.58 -12.83
N ILE A 50 -1.13 20.92 -11.77
CA ILE A 50 -1.15 20.19 -10.49
C ILE A 50 -2.57 20.18 -9.92
N ARG A 51 -3.24 21.34 -9.87
CA ARG A 51 -4.62 21.44 -9.37
C ARG A 51 -5.59 20.60 -10.20
N ILE A 52 -5.49 20.63 -11.52
CA ILE A 52 -6.32 19.79 -12.41
C ILE A 52 -6.06 18.30 -12.11
N MET A 53 -4.80 17.90 -11.98
CA MET A 53 -4.45 16.51 -11.68
C MET A 53 -4.99 16.06 -10.32
N ILE A 54 -4.85 16.87 -9.29
CA ILE A 54 -5.36 16.54 -7.95
C ILE A 54 -6.89 16.50 -7.95
N ASN A 55 -7.56 17.43 -8.63
CA ASN A 55 -9.01 17.43 -8.78
C ASN A 55 -9.50 16.16 -9.50
N ASN A 56 -8.78 15.71 -10.52
CA ASN A 56 -9.07 14.43 -11.16
C ASN A 56 -8.87 13.27 -10.18
N MET A 57 -7.77 13.25 -9.41
CA MET A 57 -7.53 12.23 -8.38
C MET A 57 -8.58 12.22 -7.26
N MET A 58 -9.29 13.33 -7.01
CA MET A 58 -10.42 13.37 -6.07
C MET A 58 -11.68 12.69 -6.63
N ALA A 59 -11.82 12.61 -7.96
CA ALA A 59 -12.94 11.96 -8.62
C ALA A 59 -12.76 10.44 -8.78
N PHE A 60 -11.54 9.94 -8.64
CA PHE A 60 -11.20 8.52 -8.77
C PHE A 60 -10.92 7.87 -7.42
N SER A 61 -10.91 6.53 -7.40
CA SER A 61 -10.44 5.79 -6.22
C SER A 61 -8.94 6.09 -5.98
N PRO A 62 -8.44 5.94 -4.72
CA PRO A 62 -7.02 6.13 -4.45
C PRO A 62 -6.13 5.18 -5.29
N CYS A 63 -6.56 3.94 -5.51
CA CYS A 63 -5.84 2.96 -6.34
C CYS A 63 -5.66 3.44 -7.79
N ASP A 64 -6.74 3.90 -8.44
CA ASP A 64 -6.69 4.37 -9.83
C ASP A 64 -5.83 5.65 -9.96
N SER A 65 -5.88 6.48 -8.92
CA SER A 65 -5.10 7.71 -8.83
C SER A 65 -3.58 7.48 -8.76
N ALA A 66 -3.13 6.26 -8.41
CA ALA A 66 -1.70 5.94 -8.28
C ALA A 66 -0.92 6.07 -9.62
N ILE A 67 -1.61 5.94 -10.76
CA ILE A 67 -1.02 6.05 -12.10
C ILE A 67 -0.54 7.50 -12.36
N ALA A 68 -1.26 8.48 -11.83
CA ALA A 68 -0.97 9.91 -12.04
C ALA A 68 0.24 10.42 -11.23
N LEU A 69 0.67 9.69 -10.19
CA LEU A 69 1.69 10.15 -9.23
C LEU A 69 3.04 10.48 -9.86
N SER A 70 3.46 9.72 -10.88
CA SER A 70 4.75 9.96 -11.56
C SER A 70 4.77 11.29 -12.30
N LYS A 71 3.66 11.64 -12.95
CA LYS A 71 3.53 12.92 -13.67
C LYS A 71 3.37 14.07 -12.68
N LEU A 72 2.59 13.87 -11.61
CA LEU A 72 2.41 14.84 -10.53
C LEU A 72 3.76 15.17 -9.86
N ALA A 73 4.56 14.16 -9.52
CA ALA A 73 5.86 14.36 -8.89
C ALA A 73 6.83 15.16 -9.77
N LYS A 74 6.75 15.00 -11.10
CA LYS A 74 7.56 15.78 -12.04
C LYS A 74 7.22 17.27 -11.98
N LEU A 75 5.94 17.61 -11.84
CA LEU A 75 5.48 19.00 -11.72
C LEU A 75 5.76 19.58 -10.33
N CYS A 76 5.76 18.74 -9.30
CA CYS A 76 5.98 19.17 -7.91
C CYS A 76 7.46 19.31 -7.50
N LEU A 77 8.42 18.95 -8.36
CA LEU A 77 9.85 19.00 -8.07
C LEU A 77 10.53 20.10 -8.89
N CYS A 78 11.41 20.88 -8.26
CA CYS A 78 12.17 21.89 -8.99
C CYS A 78 13.16 21.21 -9.96
N PRO A 79 13.23 21.66 -11.23
CA PRO A 79 13.98 20.96 -12.27
C PRO A 79 15.49 20.99 -12.05
N SER A 80 16.00 22.02 -11.37
CA SER A 80 17.44 22.26 -11.19
C SER A 80 18.07 21.42 -10.07
N VAL A 81 17.37 21.21 -8.95
CA VAL A 81 18.01 20.64 -7.74
C VAL A 81 17.43 19.28 -7.34
N HIS A 82 16.12 19.07 -7.46
CA HIS A 82 15.45 17.88 -6.88
C HIS A 82 14.82 16.95 -7.93
N SER A 83 15.18 17.10 -9.21
CA SER A 83 14.64 16.25 -10.29
C SER A 83 15.00 14.76 -10.13
N ASN A 84 16.15 14.46 -9.51
CA ASN A 84 16.60 13.12 -9.17
C ASN A 84 15.78 12.46 -8.03
N GLN A 85 15.09 13.24 -7.18
CA GLN A 85 14.26 12.72 -6.08
C GLN A 85 12.89 12.20 -6.53
N LYS A 86 12.57 12.29 -7.83
CA LYS A 86 11.28 11.87 -8.38
C LYS A 86 10.91 10.43 -8.00
N VAL A 87 11.84 9.49 -8.14
CA VAL A 87 11.57 8.06 -7.86
C VAL A 87 11.22 7.84 -6.40
N GLU A 88 11.95 8.49 -5.48
CA GLU A 88 11.72 8.40 -4.05
C GLU A 88 10.37 9.01 -3.64
N VAL A 89 10.05 10.21 -4.14
CA VAL A 89 8.77 10.89 -3.87
C VAL A 89 7.60 10.05 -4.36
N VAL A 90 7.68 9.50 -5.57
CA VAL A 90 6.64 8.63 -6.13
C VAL A 90 6.48 7.36 -5.29
N ALA A 91 7.58 6.72 -4.88
CA ALA A 91 7.51 5.53 -4.04
C ALA A 91 6.85 5.82 -2.69
N LYS A 92 7.19 6.96 -2.07
CA LYS A 92 6.59 7.42 -0.81
C LYS A 92 5.09 7.71 -0.97
N TRP A 93 4.71 8.41 -2.02
CA TRP A 93 3.31 8.72 -2.32
C TRP A 93 2.50 7.47 -2.64
N LYS A 94 3.04 6.52 -3.41
CA LYS A 94 2.37 5.24 -3.67
C LYS A 94 2.05 4.51 -2.37
N ARG A 95 3.00 4.45 -1.43
CA ARG A 95 2.77 3.83 -0.11
C ARG A 95 1.60 4.50 0.63
N LYS A 96 1.58 5.83 0.67
CA LYS A 96 0.51 6.61 1.31
C LYS A 96 -0.85 6.42 0.62
N VAL A 97 -0.86 6.41 -0.70
CA VAL A 97 -2.07 6.17 -1.50
C VAL A 97 -2.59 4.75 -1.30
N TYR A 98 -1.73 3.74 -1.18
CA TYR A 98 -2.17 2.38 -0.87
C TYR A 98 -2.68 2.20 0.56
N GLU A 99 -2.08 2.87 1.54
CA GLU A 99 -2.63 2.94 2.90
C GLU A 99 -4.05 3.53 2.87
N GLU A 100 -4.22 4.63 2.15
CA GLU A 100 -5.51 5.32 2.06
C GLU A 100 -6.52 4.59 1.17
N ALA A 101 -6.08 3.82 0.17
CA ALA A 101 -6.93 2.92 -0.60
C ALA A 101 -7.57 1.87 0.29
N ARG A 102 -6.81 1.27 1.22
CA ARG A 102 -7.37 0.32 2.20
C ARG A 102 -8.39 0.99 3.11
N ASN A 103 -8.07 2.17 3.64
CA ASN A 103 -9.00 2.94 4.47
C ASN A 103 -10.28 3.30 3.71
N TYR A 104 -10.15 3.62 2.43
CA TYR A 104 -11.27 3.91 1.53
C TYR A 104 -12.13 2.67 1.29
N GLU A 105 -11.54 1.52 0.97
CA GLU A 105 -12.24 0.24 0.78
C GLU A 105 -12.96 -0.21 2.05
N ASP A 106 -12.30 -0.12 3.21
CA ASP A 106 -12.91 -0.43 4.51
C ASP A 106 -14.06 0.53 4.81
N SER A 107 -13.91 1.83 4.52
CA SER A 107 -14.96 2.82 4.69
C SER A 107 -16.16 2.55 3.77
N GLN A 108 -15.91 2.13 2.52
CA GLN A 108 -16.98 1.74 1.59
C GLN A 108 -17.69 0.47 2.07
N ARG A 109 -16.94 -0.54 2.54
CA ARG A 109 -17.50 -1.75 3.13
C ARG A 109 -18.39 -1.44 4.34
N LEU A 110 -17.91 -0.58 5.24
CA LEU A 110 -18.66 -0.12 6.40
C LEU A 110 -19.91 0.68 6.00
N ARG A 111 -19.85 1.52 4.96
CA ARG A 111 -21.02 2.23 4.44
C ARG A 111 -22.07 1.29 3.87
N THR A 112 -21.67 0.33 3.04
CA THR A 112 -22.57 -0.69 2.49
C THR A 112 -23.22 -1.51 3.59
N GLU A 113 -22.43 -1.92 4.60
CA GLU A 113 -22.94 -2.66 5.74
C GLU A 113 -23.90 -1.81 6.60
N ASN A 114 -23.59 -0.53 6.82
CA ASN A 114 -24.46 0.39 7.54
C ASN A 114 -25.80 0.57 6.80
N LEU A 115 -25.77 0.75 5.47
CA LEU A 115 -26.98 0.81 4.64
C LEU A 115 -27.80 -0.49 4.72
N ARG A 116 -27.13 -1.64 4.70
CA ARG A 116 -27.77 -2.95 4.87
C ARG A 116 -28.44 -3.09 6.23
N LEU A 117 -27.77 -2.66 7.31
CA LEU A 117 -28.30 -2.67 8.67
C LEU A 117 -29.46 -1.68 8.83
N ILE A 118 -29.39 -0.48 8.24
CA ILE A 118 -30.51 0.46 8.18
C ILE A 118 -31.71 -0.18 7.49
N GLY A 119 -31.50 -0.88 6.37
CA GLY A 119 -32.55 -1.62 5.66
C GLY A 119 -33.19 -2.71 6.52
N LYS A 120 -32.37 -3.51 7.23
CA LYS A 120 -32.87 -4.52 8.18
C LYS A 120 -33.68 -3.90 9.32
N LEU A 121 -33.18 -2.81 9.89
CA LEU A 121 -33.84 -2.12 11.00
C LEU A 121 -35.17 -1.49 10.55
N ALA A 122 -35.25 -0.99 9.31
CA ALA A 122 -36.50 -0.54 8.72
C ALA A 122 -37.50 -1.69 8.52
N ALA A 123 -37.04 -2.85 8.04
CA ALA A 123 -37.87 -4.05 7.89
C ALA A 123 -38.39 -4.59 9.23
N GLU A 124 -37.54 -4.64 10.26
CA GLU A 124 -37.95 -5.02 11.62
C GLU A 124 -38.95 -4.04 12.23
N ARG A 125 -38.77 -2.72 11.99
CA ARG A 125 -39.76 -1.71 12.41
C ARG A 125 -41.10 -1.93 11.72
N HIS A 126 -41.10 -2.20 10.42
CA HIS A 126 -42.31 -2.49 9.67
C HIS A 126 -43.01 -3.76 10.18
N GLU A 127 -42.25 -4.84 10.42
CA GLU A 127 -42.80 -6.09 10.96
C GLU A 127 -43.35 -5.90 12.38
N LYS A 128 -42.65 -5.15 13.23
CA LYS A 128 -43.15 -4.80 14.56
C LYS A 128 -44.45 -4.00 14.50
N SER A 129 -44.56 -3.02 13.60
CA SER A 129 -45.79 -2.26 13.39
C SER A 129 -46.93 -3.17 12.92
N ARG A 130 -46.66 -4.10 11.99
CA ARG A 130 -47.64 -5.10 11.53
C ARG A 130 -48.11 -6.00 12.66
N LEU A 131 -47.19 -6.51 13.49
CA LEU A 131 -47.53 -7.33 14.65
C LEU A 131 -48.32 -6.54 15.70
N GLN A 132 -47.98 -5.27 15.93
CA GLN A 132 -48.76 -4.39 16.81
C GLN A 132 -50.19 -4.19 16.31
N GLU A 133 -50.38 -4.00 15.00
CA GLU A 133 -51.70 -3.89 14.37
C GLU A 133 -52.50 -5.19 14.52
N ILE A 134 -51.88 -6.35 14.33
CA ILE A 134 -52.51 -7.66 14.55
C ILE A 134 -52.91 -7.83 16.03
N VAL A 135 -52.02 -7.51 16.98
CA VAL A 135 -52.31 -7.59 18.42
C VAL A 135 -53.47 -6.67 18.79
N TYR A 136 -53.45 -5.43 18.31
CA TYR A 136 -54.52 -4.45 18.56
C TYR A 136 -55.86 -4.93 17.98
N SER A 137 -55.86 -5.38 16.72
CA SER A 137 -57.06 -5.92 16.04
C SER A 137 -57.60 -7.19 16.69
N SER A 138 -56.72 -8.05 17.23
CA SER A 138 -57.12 -9.26 17.96
C SER A 138 -57.65 -8.98 19.37
N SER A 139 -57.36 -7.80 19.94
CA SER A 139 -57.79 -7.41 21.29
C SER A 139 -59.16 -6.72 21.34
N GLU A 140 -59.70 -6.27 20.20
CA GLU A 140 -60.92 -5.42 20.16
C GLU A 140 -62.29 -6.14 19.99
N PRO A 141 -62.44 -7.44 19.65
CA PRO A 141 -63.78 -8.04 19.61
C PRO A 141 -64.02 -9.30 20.47
N VAL A 142 -63.14 -9.65 21.42
CA VAL A 142 -63.41 -10.83 22.30
C VAL A 142 -64.22 -10.45 23.56
N HIS A 143 -64.22 -9.17 23.97
CA HIS A 143 -64.97 -8.74 25.16
C HIS A 143 -66.41 -8.26 24.90
N LEU A 144 -66.82 -8.05 23.65
CA LEU A 144 -68.17 -7.53 23.31
C LEU A 144 -69.08 -8.53 22.58
N ALA A 145 -68.54 -9.58 21.95
CA ALA A 145 -69.34 -10.55 21.20
C ALA A 145 -69.80 -11.78 22.03
N LEU A 146 -69.30 -11.94 23.26
CA LEU A 146 -69.66 -13.04 24.17
C LEU A 146 -70.69 -12.65 25.23
N SER A 147 -71.16 -11.40 25.29
CA SER A 147 -72.24 -10.97 26.19
C SER A 147 -73.64 -10.99 25.54
N ASP A 148 -73.73 -10.80 24.22
CA ASP A 148 -75.02 -10.55 23.56
C ASP A 148 -75.66 -11.81 22.93
N SER A 149 -74.90 -12.91 22.78
CA SER A 149 -75.42 -14.16 22.20
C SER A 149 -75.96 -15.17 23.23
N SER A 150 -75.80 -14.91 24.54
CA SER A 150 -76.30 -15.79 25.61
C SER A 150 -77.62 -15.34 26.26
N GLU A 151 -78.11 -14.12 26.03
CA GLU A 151 -79.38 -13.65 26.60
C GLU A 151 -80.60 -13.88 25.67
N SER A 152 -80.39 -14.00 24.35
CA SER A 152 -81.49 -14.20 23.39
C SER A 152 -82.01 -15.65 23.33
N THR A 153 -81.17 -16.65 23.60
CA THR A 153 -81.55 -18.07 23.49
C THR A 153 -82.19 -18.64 24.76
N VAL A 154 -82.16 -17.90 25.88
CA VAL A 154 -82.78 -18.31 27.15
C VAL A 154 -84.23 -17.81 27.27
N SER A 155 -84.62 -16.75 26.56
CA SER A 155 -86.01 -16.24 26.58
C SER A 155 -86.97 -17.06 25.71
N GLU A 156 -86.52 -17.62 24.59
CA GLU A 156 -87.40 -18.38 23.67
C GLU A 156 -87.78 -19.78 24.19
N ILE A 157 -87.05 -20.32 25.17
CA ILE A 157 -87.35 -21.63 25.77
C ILE A 157 -88.43 -21.55 26.86
N HIS A 158 -88.76 -20.35 27.38
CA HIS A 158 -89.76 -20.18 28.45
C HIS A 158 -91.19 -19.87 27.98
N GLU A 159 -91.42 -19.55 26.71
CA GLU A 159 -92.76 -19.26 26.19
C GLU A 159 -93.53 -20.49 25.67
N ILE A 160 -92.82 -21.55 25.26
CA ILE A 160 -93.43 -22.77 24.71
C ILE A 160 -94.04 -23.64 25.83
N ASP A 161 -93.56 -23.52 27.07
CA ASP A 161 -94.01 -24.36 28.20
C ASP A 161 -95.31 -23.86 28.88
N ARG A 162 -95.77 -22.62 28.58
CA ARG A 162 -97.01 -22.06 29.16
C ARG A 162 -98.28 -22.42 28.40
N HIS A 163 -98.19 -22.81 27.13
CA HIS A 163 -99.38 -22.97 26.28
C HIS A 163 -99.98 -24.39 26.23
N MET A 164 -99.33 -25.40 26.83
CA MET A 164 -99.84 -26.78 26.84
C MET A 164 -100.75 -27.16 28.03
N PHE A 165 -101.03 -26.24 28.98
CA PHE A 165 -101.72 -26.61 30.23
C PHE A 165 -103.23 -26.31 30.30
N PHE A 166 -103.88 -25.68 29.29
CA PHE A 166 -105.22 -25.09 29.49
C PHE A 166 -106.38 -25.60 28.60
N ARG A 167 -106.33 -26.83 28.08
CA ARG A 167 -107.52 -27.42 27.43
C ARG A 167 -107.64 -28.87 27.81
N LEU A 168 -108.54 -29.18 28.76
CA LEU A 168 -109.34 -30.41 28.86
C LEU A 168 -110.08 -30.39 30.21
N SER A 169 -111.30 -29.83 30.26
CA SER A 169 -112.32 -30.13 31.29
C SER A 169 -113.63 -29.38 31.02
N THR A 170 -114.62 -30.05 30.42
CA THR A 170 -116.06 -29.76 30.63
C THR A 170 -116.92 -30.87 30.01
N PRO A 171 -117.83 -31.51 30.77
CA PRO A 171 -118.83 -32.45 30.23
C PRO A 171 -120.23 -31.80 30.16
N PRO A 172 -121.12 -32.17 29.22
CA PRO A 172 -122.51 -31.72 29.27
C PRO A 172 -123.44 -32.80 29.85
N GLY A 173 -124.25 -32.38 30.81
CA GLY A 173 -125.40 -33.09 31.35
C GLY A 173 -126.66 -32.90 30.51
N ARG A 174 -127.67 -33.71 30.82
CA ARG A 174 -128.79 -34.16 29.98
C ARG A 174 -130.16 -33.66 30.51
N LEU A 175 -131.17 -33.69 29.63
CA LEU A 175 -132.62 -33.91 29.84
C LEU A 175 -133.58 -32.69 29.93
N GLY A 176 -134.60 -32.75 29.06
CA GLY A 176 -135.87 -32.00 29.11
C GLY A 176 -136.78 -32.43 27.96
N HIS A 177 -137.88 -33.13 28.29
CA HIS A 177 -138.80 -33.84 27.39
C HIS A 177 -139.95 -32.94 26.86
N GLU A 178 -140.51 -33.36 25.71
CA GLU A 178 -141.92 -33.12 25.28
C GLU A 178 -142.33 -31.80 24.61
N GLN A 179 -141.49 -31.31 23.68
CA GLN A 179 -141.94 -30.58 22.46
C GLN A 179 -141.32 -31.20 21.17
N GLY A 180 -140.81 -32.43 21.29
CA GLY A 180 -139.79 -33.02 20.42
C GLY A 180 -140.23 -33.74 19.16
N LEU A 181 -141.38 -33.43 18.54
CA LEU A 181 -141.77 -34.02 17.25
C LEU A 181 -141.76 -33.01 16.10
N GLN A 182 -142.31 -31.80 16.31
CA GLN A 182 -142.13 -30.69 15.35
C GLN A 182 -140.74 -30.05 15.49
N GLN A 183 -140.19 -29.98 16.70
CA GLN A 183 -138.79 -29.58 16.90
C GLN A 183 -137.82 -30.64 16.34
N ALA A 184 -138.16 -31.93 16.38
CA ALA A 184 -137.31 -32.97 15.79
C ALA A 184 -137.27 -32.93 14.26
N GLU A 185 -138.33 -32.49 13.57
CA GLU A 185 -138.31 -32.29 12.11
C GLU A 185 -137.48 -31.07 11.70
N VAL A 186 -137.62 -29.96 12.45
CA VAL A 186 -136.76 -28.77 12.29
C VAL A 186 -135.31 -29.10 12.65
N ASP A 187 -135.09 -29.89 13.70
CA ASP A 187 -133.77 -30.38 14.10
C ASP A 187 -133.22 -31.39 13.09
N ASN A 188 -134.05 -32.18 12.40
CA ASN A 188 -133.61 -33.12 11.36
C ASN A 188 -133.20 -32.39 10.08
N GLU A 189 -133.96 -31.38 9.64
CA GLU A 189 -133.55 -30.50 8.54
C GLU A 189 -132.32 -29.66 8.91
N ASN A 190 -132.23 -29.16 10.15
CA ASN A 190 -131.02 -28.50 10.69
C ASN A 190 -129.84 -29.47 10.79
N LEU A 191 -130.07 -30.74 11.12
CA LEU A 191 -129.04 -31.77 11.16
C LEU A 191 -128.59 -32.13 9.75
N LYS A 192 -129.47 -32.21 8.75
CA LYS A 192 -129.10 -32.41 7.34
C LYS A 192 -128.28 -31.24 6.81
N THR A 193 -128.70 -30.01 7.06
CA THR A 193 -127.91 -28.82 6.67
C THR A 193 -126.57 -28.80 7.39
N ARG A 194 -126.53 -29.19 8.68
CA ARG A 194 -125.29 -29.28 9.45
C ARG A 194 -124.40 -30.44 9.01
N ILE A 195 -124.95 -31.57 8.58
CA ILE A 195 -124.21 -32.68 7.97
C ILE A 195 -123.61 -32.21 6.65
N ASN A 196 -124.38 -31.56 5.77
CA ASN A 196 -123.86 -31.00 4.52
C ASN A 196 -122.78 -29.93 4.77
N GLN A 197 -122.95 -29.06 5.77
CA GLN A 197 -121.93 -28.08 6.16
C GLN A 197 -120.67 -28.76 6.70
N LEU A 198 -120.82 -29.83 7.48
CA LEU A 198 -119.69 -30.62 7.97
C LEU A 198 -118.99 -31.34 6.81
N GLU A 199 -119.72 -31.91 5.86
CA GLU A 199 -119.15 -32.55 4.66
C GLU A 199 -118.36 -31.55 3.82
N ILE A 200 -118.89 -30.34 3.61
CA ILE A 200 -118.17 -29.25 2.94
C ILE A 200 -116.91 -28.87 3.74
N ALA A 201 -117.02 -28.70 5.06
CA ALA A 201 -115.88 -28.38 5.91
C ALA A 201 -114.83 -29.51 5.96
N TYR A 202 -115.23 -30.78 5.87
CA TYR A 202 -114.32 -31.92 5.76
C TYR A 202 -113.64 -31.95 4.39
N ALA A 203 -114.36 -31.65 3.30
CA ALA A 203 -113.78 -31.57 1.97
C ALA A 203 -112.84 -30.36 1.79
N GLU A 204 -113.11 -29.24 2.48
CA GLU A 204 -112.21 -28.09 2.56
C GLU A 204 -110.97 -28.43 3.38
N ARG A 205 -111.12 -29.00 4.59
CA ARG A 205 -109.97 -29.46 5.39
C ARG A 205 -109.12 -30.52 4.67
N ALA A 206 -109.74 -31.40 3.89
CA ALA A 206 -109.03 -32.39 3.09
C ALA A 206 -108.23 -31.72 1.95
N ARG A 207 -108.76 -30.66 1.33
CA ARG A 207 -108.03 -29.85 0.36
C ARG A 207 -106.88 -29.08 1.01
N ASP A 208 -107.13 -28.41 2.13
CA ASP A 208 -106.09 -27.67 2.88
C ASP A 208 -104.96 -28.60 3.34
N ALA A 209 -105.30 -29.84 3.76
CA ALA A 209 -104.31 -30.83 4.15
C ALA A 209 -103.45 -31.31 2.97
N GLU A 210 -104.03 -31.45 1.78
CA GLU A 210 -103.29 -31.82 0.57
C GLU A 210 -102.44 -30.65 0.04
N GLU A 211 -102.94 -29.41 0.12
CA GLU A 211 -102.16 -28.20 -0.17
C GLU A 211 -100.98 -28.05 0.79
N LEU A 212 -101.18 -28.30 2.08
CA LEU A 212 -100.09 -28.29 3.06
C LEU A 212 -99.08 -29.41 2.80
N ARG A 213 -99.54 -30.60 2.41
CA ARG A 213 -98.67 -31.73 2.08
C ARG A 213 -97.80 -31.43 0.86
N THR A 214 -98.39 -30.91 -0.21
CA THR A 214 -97.66 -30.52 -1.42
C THR A 214 -96.68 -29.37 -1.16
N PHE A 215 -97.05 -28.40 -0.32
CA PHE A 215 -96.15 -27.35 0.13
C PHE A 215 -94.96 -27.89 0.94
N LEU A 216 -95.20 -28.81 1.88
CA LEU A 216 -94.13 -29.45 2.66
C LEU A 216 -93.24 -30.34 1.80
N GLU A 217 -93.80 -31.05 0.83
CA GLU A 217 -93.02 -31.83 -0.14
C GLU A 217 -92.14 -30.93 -1.01
N TYR A 218 -92.65 -29.77 -1.45
CA TYR A 218 -91.87 -28.76 -2.15
C TYR A 218 -90.74 -28.19 -1.27
N GLN A 219 -91.03 -27.76 -0.04
CA GLN A 219 -90.02 -27.28 0.92
C GLN A 219 -88.94 -28.33 1.20
N LYS A 220 -89.33 -29.60 1.34
CA LYS A 220 -88.38 -30.70 1.53
C LYS A 220 -87.51 -30.92 0.30
N ALA A 221 -88.06 -30.78 -0.91
CA ALA A 221 -87.29 -30.89 -2.14
C ALA A 221 -86.29 -29.72 -2.28
N GLU A 222 -86.71 -28.50 -1.98
CA GLU A 222 -85.87 -27.30 -1.98
C GLU A 222 -84.71 -27.43 -0.98
N PHE A 223 -84.99 -27.80 0.26
CA PHE A 223 -83.95 -28.04 1.28
C PHE A 223 -82.97 -29.16 0.88
N ASN A 224 -83.46 -30.24 0.26
CA ASN A 224 -82.58 -31.30 -0.22
C ASN A 224 -81.69 -30.85 -1.38
N ALA A 225 -82.18 -29.95 -2.23
CA ALA A 225 -81.39 -29.36 -3.32
C ALA A 225 -80.29 -28.44 -2.77
N GLU A 226 -80.61 -27.60 -1.79
CA GLU A 226 -79.64 -26.76 -1.08
C GLU A 226 -78.57 -27.61 -0.38
N LEU A 227 -78.98 -28.67 0.34
CA LEU A 227 -78.04 -29.60 0.99
C LEU A 227 -77.15 -30.33 -0.02
N ALA A 228 -77.67 -30.66 -1.20
CA ALA A 228 -76.87 -31.27 -2.27
C ALA A 228 -75.83 -30.28 -2.82
N GLN A 229 -76.22 -29.02 -3.04
CA GLN A 229 -75.31 -27.96 -3.49
C GLN A 229 -74.23 -27.65 -2.45
N GLU A 230 -74.57 -27.61 -1.17
CA GLU A 230 -73.60 -27.40 -0.08
C GLU A 230 -72.60 -28.56 0.00
N ARG A 231 -73.06 -29.80 -0.16
CA ARG A 231 -72.18 -30.99 -0.22
C ARG A 231 -71.26 -30.97 -1.43
N GLU A 232 -71.72 -30.48 -2.57
CA GLU A 232 -70.89 -30.33 -3.77
C GLU A 232 -69.82 -29.25 -3.56
N SER A 233 -70.21 -28.09 -3.05
CA SER A 233 -69.29 -27.00 -2.69
C SER A 233 -68.25 -27.44 -1.66
N ALA A 234 -68.65 -28.26 -0.67
CA ALA A 234 -67.73 -28.82 0.33
C ALA A 234 -66.72 -29.81 -0.28
N ARG A 235 -67.13 -30.60 -1.28
CA ARG A 235 -66.21 -31.49 -2.01
C ARG A 235 -65.20 -30.70 -2.85
N GLU A 236 -65.66 -29.67 -3.55
CA GLU A 236 -64.78 -28.77 -4.31
C GLU A 236 -63.76 -28.10 -3.39
N TYR A 237 -64.20 -27.57 -2.24
CA TYR A 237 -63.31 -26.99 -1.24
C TYR A 237 -62.28 -27.99 -0.72
N GLN A 238 -62.70 -29.23 -0.45
CA GLN A 238 -61.80 -30.30 0.00
C GLN A 238 -60.78 -30.67 -1.09
N GLN A 239 -61.18 -30.67 -2.36
CA GLN A 239 -60.27 -30.90 -3.49
C GLN A 239 -59.24 -29.77 -3.62
N VAL A 240 -59.65 -28.51 -3.48
CA VAL A 240 -58.73 -27.35 -3.48
C VAL A 240 -57.74 -27.45 -2.31
N LEU A 241 -58.19 -27.85 -1.12
CA LEU A 241 -57.30 -28.07 0.02
C LEU A 241 -56.29 -29.20 -0.22
N GLN A 242 -56.69 -30.30 -0.87
CA GLN A 242 -55.78 -31.38 -1.23
C GLN A 242 -54.74 -30.94 -2.26
N GLN A 243 -55.15 -30.18 -3.28
CA GLN A 243 -54.22 -29.59 -4.26
C GLN A 243 -53.25 -28.61 -3.58
N GLY A 244 -53.75 -27.79 -2.66
CA GLY A 244 -52.92 -26.88 -1.86
C GLY A 244 -51.88 -27.60 -1.02
N ARG A 245 -52.25 -28.73 -0.39
CA ARG A 245 -51.30 -29.57 0.37
C ARG A 245 -50.22 -30.18 -0.52
N ALA A 246 -50.61 -30.74 -1.67
CA ALA A 246 -49.65 -31.30 -2.64
C ALA A 246 -48.66 -30.24 -3.13
N ALA A 247 -49.13 -29.03 -3.45
CA ALA A 247 -48.25 -27.93 -3.86
C ALA A 247 -47.28 -27.48 -2.76
N VAL A 248 -47.69 -27.53 -1.49
CA VAL A 248 -46.80 -27.23 -0.35
C VAL A 248 -45.74 -28.32 -0.18
N GLU A 249 -46.10 -29.59 -0.34
CA GLU A 249 -45.15 -30.72 -0.30
C GLU A 249 -44.13 -30.63 -1.45
N ASP A 250 -44.56 -30.29 -2.67
CA ASP A 250 -43.68 -30.06 -3.82
C ASP A 250 -42.72 -28.88 -3.59
N LEU A 251 -43.19 -27.81 -2.95
CA LEU A 251 -42.34 -26.67 -2.59
C LEU A 251 -41.33 -27.04 -1.48
N GLN A 252 -41.75 -27.83 -0.49
CA GLN A 252 -40.86 -28.31 0.57
C GLN A 252 -39.75 -29.22 0.02
N THR A 253 -40.09 -30.18 -0.84
CA THR A 253 -39.09 -31.05 -1.48
C THR A 253 -38.11 -30.27 -2.36
N SER A 254 -38.60 -29.28 -3.11
CA SER A 254 -37.76 -28.36 -3.88
C SER A 254 -36.81 -27.54 -2.98
N GLN A 255 -37.31 -27.07 -1.84
CA GLN A 255 -36.52 -26.35 -0.84
C GLN A 255 -35.44 -27.26 -0.23
N ASP A 256 -35.77 -28.49 0.13
CA ASP A 256 -34.82 -29.45 0.68
C ASP A 256 -33.69 -29.77 -0.30
N HIS A 257 -34.02 -29.98 -1.58
CA HIS A 257 -33.01 -30.17 -2.64
C HIS A 257 -32.10 -28.94 -2.82
N LEU A 258 -32.65 -27.73 -2.71
CA LEU A 258 -31.83 -26.51 -2.76
C LEU A 258 -30.90 -26.41 -1.55
N ILE A 259 -31.38 -26.77 -0.35
CA ILE A 259 -30.58 -26.80 0.87
C ILE A 259 -29.44 -27.81 0.73
N GLU A 260 -29.72 -29.03 0.26
CA GLU A 260 -28.70 -30.06 0.00
C GLU A 260 -27.65 -29.58 -1.01
N ALA A 261 -28.08 -28.96 -2.12
CA ALA A 261 -27.18 -28.43 -3.13
C ALA A 261 -26.27 -27.31 -2.57
N LEU A 262 -26.81 -26.42 -1.75
CA LEU A 262 -26.04 -25.36 -1.10
C LEU A 262 -25.07 -25.91 -0.05
N GLN A 263 -25.47 -26.94 0.69
CA GLN A 263 -24.59 -27.61 1.66
C GLN A 263 -23.42 -28.31 0.95
N ALA A 264 -23.65 -28.95 -0.20
CA ALA A 264 -22.60 -29.52 -1.02
C ALA A 264 -21.63 -28.45 -1.54
N ASP A 265 -22.12 -27.33 -2.07
CA ASP A 265 -21.29 -26.20 -2.53
C ASP A 265 -20.46 -25.58 -1.39
N ILE A 266 -21.04 -25.45 -0.18
CA ILE A 266 -20.30 -25.00 1.01
C ILE A 266 -19.19 -26.00 1.38
N ALA A 267 -19.47 -27.30 1.33
CA ALA A 267 -18.47 -28.33 1.62
C ALA A 267 -17.31 -28.27 0.62
N ASP A 268 -17.59 -28.19 -0.68
CA ASP A 268 -16.57 -28.08 -1.73
C ASP A 268 -15.72 -26.81 -1.58
N LYS A 269 -16.36 -25.65 -1.34
CA LYS A 269 -15.65 -24.40 -1.07
C LYS A 269 -14.80 -24.46 0.18
N SER A 270 -15.24 -25.16 1.22
CA SER A 270 -14.45 -25.34 2.44
C SER A 270 -13.17 -26.15 2.21
N VAL A 271 -13.21 -27.15 1.32
CA VAL A 271 -12.03 -27.94 0.93
C VAL A 271 -11.04 -27.07 0.16
N VAL A 272 -11.53 -26.25 -0.78
CA VAL A 272 -10.68 -25.31 -1.53
C VAL A 272 -10.02 -24.27 -0.61
N LEU A 273 -10.77 -23.71 0.35
CA LEU A 273 -10.23 -22.77 1.33
C LEU A 273 -9.14 -23.41 2.19
N LYS A 274 -9.35 -24.61 2.72
CA LYS A 274 -8.32 -25.34 3.48
C LYS A 274 -7.06 -25.61 2.65
N LYS A 275 -7.22 -25.94 1.37
CA LYS A 275 -6.08 -26.09 0.45
C LYS A 275 -5.32 -24.77 0.30
N TYR A 276 -6.03 -23.66 0.09
CA TYR A 276 -5.40 -22.34 -0.02
C TYR A 276 -4.68 -21.92 1.26
N GLU A 277 -5.26 -22.19 2.44
CA GLU A 277 -4.60 -21.97 3.74
C GLU A 277 -3.31 -22.79 3.87
N SER A 278 -3.32 -24.06 3.45
CA SER A 278 -2.10 -24.89 3.44
C SER A 278 -1.02 -24.35 2.49
N GLU A 279 -1.40 -23.87 1.30
CA GLU A 279 -0.45 -23.27 0.35
C GLU A 279 0.11 -21.94 0.88
N MET A 280 -0.71 -21.14 1.56
CA MET A 280 -0.27 -19.87 2.16
C MET A 280 0.67 -20.08 3.34
N THR A 281 0.43 -21.10 4.18
CA THR A 281 1.34 -21.46 5.27
C THR A 281 2.66 -22.04 4.74
N GLU A 282 2.63 -22.86 3.68
CA GLU A 282 3.84 -23.34 3.01
C GLU A 282 4.66 -22.18 2.41
N LYS A 283 3.99 -21.23 1.73
CA LYS A 283 4.64 -20.02 1.20
C LYS A 283 5.21 -19.15 2.31
N ALA A 284 4.51 -19.00 3.44
CA ALA A 284 5.01 -18.27 4.60
C ALA A 284 6.27 -18.93 5.19
N ALA A 285 6.28 -20.26 5.30
CA ALA A 285 7.46 -21.02 5.73
C ALA A 285 8.64 -20.84 4.76
N LYS A 286 8.41 -20.93 3.44
CA LYS A 286 9.44 -20.66 2.42
C LYS A 286 9.97 -19.23 2.53
N ASN A 287 9.11 -18.23 2.69
CA ASN A 287 9.52 -16.84 2.88
C ASN A 287 10.38 -16.68 4.14
N LEU A 288 10.03 -17.32 5.25
CA LEU A 288 10.84 -17.29 6.47
C LEU A 288 12.23 -17.89 6.23
N THR A 289 12.33 -19.00 5.48
CA THR A 289 13.64 -19.58 5.13
C THR A 289 14.49 -18.66 4.24
N LEU A 290 13.86 -17.93 3.30
CA LEU A 290 14.53 -16.96 2.45
C LEU A 290 15.01 -15.74 3.24
N VAL A 291 14.20 -15.23 4.17
CA VAL A 291 14.60 -14.14 5.07
C VAL A 291 15.81 -14.55 5.90
N ASN A 292 15.78 -15.73 6.53
CA ASN A 292 16.93 -16.25 7.28
C ASN A 292 18.19 -16.40 6.40
N LYS A 293 18.03 -16.74 5.11
CA LYS A 293 19.15 -16.80 4.16
C LYS A 293 19.70 -15.41 3.83
N ILE A 294 18.82 -14.42 3.63
CA ILE A 294 19.20 -13.03 3.41
C ILE A 294 19.96 -12.49 4.62
N ASP A 295 19.51 -12.77 5.85
CA ASP A 295 20.18 -12.32 7.07
C ASP A 295 21.60 -12.92 7.18
N ARG A 296 21.76 -14.22 6.86
CA ARG A 296 23.08 -14.87 6.83
C ARG A 296 24.01 -14.25 5.78
N LEU A 297 23.50 -14.00 4.57
CA LEU A 297 24.30 -13.39 3.49
C LEU A 297 24.67 -11.94 3.83
N THR A 298 23.77 -11.21 4.50
CA THR A 298 24.03 -9.85 4.97
C THR A 298 25.13 -9.85 6.04
N ALA A 299 25.06 -10.77 7.01
CA ALA A 299 26.11 -10.92 8.02
C ALA A 299 27.48 -11.32 7.40
N GLN A 300 27.48 -12.17 6.37
CA GLN A 300 28.70 -12.49 5.60
C GLN A 300 29.24 -11.25 4.89
N LEU A 301 28.39 -10.49 4.19
CA LEU A 301 28.78 -9.26 3.51
C LEU A 301 29.37 -8.23 4.49
N ASP A 302 28.78 -8.08 5.67
CA ASP A 302 29.30 -7.20 6.72
C ASP A 302 30.67 -7.65 7.23
N SER A 303 30.89 -8.97 7.38
CA SER A 303 32.19 -9.51 7.78
C SER A 303 33.26 -9.28 6.70
N GLU A 304 32.94 -9.50 5.43
CA GLU A 304 33.85 -9.24 4.30
C GLU A 304 34.14 -7.76 4.12
N SER A 305 33.16 -6.89 4.36
CA SER A 305 33.35 -5.44 4.37
C SER A 305 34.32 -4.99 5.47
N ARG A 306 34.22 -5.58 6.68
CA ARG A 306 35.20 -5.34 7.76
C ARG A 306 36.58 -5.85 7.40
N ASN A 307 36.70 -7.04 6.82
CA ASN A 307 37.97 -7.59 6.35
C ASN A 307 38.61 -6.70 5.29
N THR A 308 37.81 -6.22 4.33
CA THR A 308 38.27 -5.30 3.28
C THR A 308 38.74 -3.98 3.87
N LYS A 309 38.03 -3.44 4.87
CA LYS A 309 38.46 -2.23 5.58
C LYS A 309 39.79 -2.45 6.30
N GLN A 310 39.94 -3.57 7.01
CA GLN A 310 41.19 -3.94 7.69
C GLN A 310 42.36 -4.05 6.70
N LEU A 311 42.16 -4.73 5.56
CA LEU A 311 43.17 -4.84 4.50
C LEU A 311 43.57 -3.48 3.94
N ARG A 312 42.63 -2.54 3.77
CA ARG A 312 42.96 -1.16 3.36
C ARG A 312 43.81 -0.43 4.39
N GLU A 313 43.45 -0.53 5.67
CA GLU A 313 44.23 0.07 6.77
C GLU A 313 45.65 -0.52 6.84
N ASP A 314 45.80 -1.84 6.63
CA ASP A 314 47.11 -2.49 6.62
C ASP A 314 47.93 -2.14 5.37
N LEU A 315 47.30 -2.01 4.19
CA LEU A 315 47.95 -1.47 2.99
C LEU A 315 48.42 -0.03 3.18
N GLU A 316 47.63 0.81 3.85
CA GLU A 316 48.03 2.19 4.18
C GLU A 316 49.23 2.22 5.13
N LYS A 317 49.27 1.36 6.15
CA LYS A 317 50.46 1.21 7.02
C LYS A 317 51.69 0.79 6.24
N VAL A 318 51.55 -0.17 5.32
CA VAL A 318 52.65 -0.60 4.44
C VAL A 318 53.12 0.57 3.56
N GLY A 319 52.20 1.29 2.92
CA GLY A 319 52.53 2.46 2.09
C GLY A 319 53.25 3.57 2.86
N ASN A 320 52.81 3.85 4.10
CA ASN A 320 53.50 4.79 4.99
C ASN A 320 54.89 4.28 5.38
N SER A 321 55.05 2.97 5.63
CA SER A 321 56.36 2.39 5.91
C SER A 321 57.30 2.48 4.69
N GLU A 322 56.78 2.23 3.48
CA GLU A 322 57.53 2.33 2.23
C GLU A 322 57.99 3.76 1.99
N TYR A 323 57.12 4.76 2.16
CA TYR A 323 57.47 6.18 2.08
C TYR A 323 58.59 6.54 3.07
N SER A 324 58.52 6.03 4.31
CA SER A 324 59.57 6.26 5.31
C SER A 324 60.92 5.63 4.94
N LEU A 325 60.90 4.44 4.31
CA LEU A 325 62.09 3.76 3.82
C LEU A 325 62.70 4.49 2.63
N VAL A 326 61.88 4.95 1.69
CA VAL A 326 62.32 5.77 0.55
C VAL A 326 62.97 7.05 1.04
N ALA A 327 62.34 7.78 1.97
CA ALA A 327 62.91 8.99 2.57
C ALA A 327 64.26 8.71 3.25
N ARG A 328 64.39 7.57 3.95
CA ARG A 328 65.65 7.14 4.56
C ARG A 328 66.72 6.79 3.53
N ILE A 329 66.35 6.12 2.44
CA ILE A 329 67.26 5.82 1.32
C ILE A 329 67.78 7.12 0.72
N SER A 330 66.90 8.07 0.38
CA SER A 330 67.30 9.38 -0.15
C SER A 330 68.20 10.15 0.81
N ALA A 331 67.95 10.08 2.12
CA ALA A 331 68.83 10.68 3.13
C ALA A 331 70.22 10.01 3.18
N LEU A 332 70.28 8.68 3.05
CA LEU A 332 71.54 7.93 2.99
C LEU A 332 72.31 8.23 1.69
N GLU A 333 71.63 8.34 0.56
CA GLU A 333 72.22 8.75 -0.73
C GLU A 333 72.82 10.15 -0.65
N ALA A 334 72.09 11.11 -0.06
CA ALA A 334 72.60 12.45 0.19
C ALA A 334 73.85 12.44 1.08
N ARG A 335 73.83 11.63 2.15
CA ARG A 335 75.01 11.47 3.03
C ARG A 335 76.19 10.85 2.27
N LEU A 336 75.96 9.81 1.47
CA LEU A 336 77.00 9.20 0.64
C LEU A 336 77.60 10.21 -0.33
N ALA A 337 76.77 11.03 -0.99
CA ALA A 337 77.26 12.10 -1.88
C ALA A 337 78.12 13.12 -1.13
N THR A 338 77.78 13.48 0.11
CA THR A 338 78.62 14.38 0.92
C THR A 338 79.95 13.75 1.33
N GLU A 339 79.97 12.45 1.67
CA GLU A 339 81.21 11.74 2.01
C GLU A 339 82.11 11.53 0.79
N LEU A 340 81.53 11.26 -0.39
CA LEU A 340 82.28 11.21 -1.65
C LEU A 340 82.92 12.57 -1.97
N ARG A 341 82.20 13.69 -1.78
CA ARG A 341 82.78 15.03 -1.94
C ARG A 341 83.92 15.29 -0.96
N LYS A 342 83.76 14.93 0.32
CA LYS A 342 84.83 15.05 1.32
C LYS A 342 86.05 14.20 0.97
N SER A 343 85.82 12.96 0.51
CA SER A 343 86.89 12.07 0.09
C SER A 343 87.65 12.63 -1.11
N GLU A 344 86.95 13.20 -2.10
CA GLU A 344 87.61 13.85 -3.24
C GLU A 344 88.34 15.13 -2.83
N GLN A 345 87.78 15.94 -1.92
CA GLN A 345 88.48 17.10 -1.34
C GLN A 345 89.76 16.68 -0.62
N LEU A 346 89.71 15.63 0.21
CA LEU A 346 90.90 15.08 0.87
C LEU A 346 91.91 14.55 -0.16
N ARG A 347 91.43 13.90 -1.23
CA ARG A 347 92.30 13.42 -2.32
C ARG A 347 93.00 14.58 -3.01
N GLN A 348 92.28 15.65 -3.34
CA GLN A 348 92.85 16.88 -3.90
C GLN A 348 93.84 17.54 -2.93
N SER A 349 93.49 17.64 -1.64
CA SER A 349 94.41 18.16 -0.61
C SER A 349 95.69 17.32 -0.51
N LEU A 350 95.58 15.99 -0.60
CA LEU A 350 96.73 15.09 -0.56
C LEU A 350 97.62 15.24 -1.80
N VAL A 351 97.03 15.41 -2.99
CA VAL A 351 97.77 15.73 -4.21
C VAL A 351 98.48 17.07 -4.06
N THR A 352 97.80 18.13 -3.61
CA THR A 352 98.44 19.44 -3.41
C THR A 352 99.54 19.41 -2.35
N ALA A 353 99.37 18.63 -1.28
CA ALA A 353 100.38 18.45 -0.25
C ALA A 353 101.59 17.68 -0.79
N HIS A 354 101.37 16.65 -1.62
CA HIS A 354 102.42 15.90 -2.28
C HIS A 354 103.17 16.76 -3.32
N ASP A 355 102.45 17.58 -4.09
CA ASP A 355 103.08 18.53 -5.02
C ASP A 355 103.90 19.60 -4.28
N ALA A 356 103.40 20.11 -3.15
CA ALA A 356 104.13 21.04 -2.31
C ALA A 356 105.38 20.39 -1.67
N GLU A 357 105.28 19.12 -1.24
CA GLU A 357 106.42 18.34 -0.76
C GLU A 357 107.45 18.11 -1.87
N ASN A 358 107.01 17.71 -3.07
CA ASN A 358 107.87 17.53 -4.23
C ASN A 358 108.57 18.83 -4.62
N GLU A 359 107.87 19.96 -4.58
CA GLU A 359 108.47 21.27 -4.84
C GLU A 359 109.47 21.66 -3.74
N ALA A 360 109.16 21.39 -2.47
CA ALA A 360 110.10 21.59 -1.36
C ALA A 360 111.35 20.70 -1.51
N VAL A 361 111.20 19.46 -1.99
CA VAL A 361 112.32 18.56 -2.31
C VAL A 361 113.16 19.14 -3.45
N ARG A 362 112.53 19.56 -4.56
CA ARG A 362 113.24 20.23 -5.67
C ARG A 362 113.99 21.48 -5.23
N GLN A 363 113.38 22.29 -4.36
CA GLN A 363 114.04 23.47 -3.78
C GLN A 363 115.25 23.06 -2.93
N ARG A 364 115.13 22.05 -2.06
CA ARG A 364 116.26 21.52 -1.28
C ARG A 364 117.36 20.98 -2.18
N GLU A 365 117.02 20.24 -3.23
CA GLU A 365 117.97 19.74 -4.23
C GLU A 365 118.67 20.91 -4.96
N HIS A 366 117.92 21.95 -5.34
CA HIS A 366 118.46 23.15 -5.94
C HIS A 366 119.43 23.89 -5.00
N TYR A 367 119.05 24.08 -3.73
CA TYR A 367 119.91 24.67 -2.71
C TYR A 367 121.14 23.82 -2.43
N HIS A 368 121.00 22.50 -2.41
CA HIS A 368 122.13 21.59 -2.24
C HIS A 368 123.09 21.66 -3.44
N ALA A 369 122.57 21.69 -4.67
CA ALA A 369 123.35 21.88 -5.88
C ALA A 369 124.06 23.25 -5.91
N GLN A 370 123.38 24.32 -5.50
CA GLN A 370 124.00 25.64 -5.33
C GLN A 370 125.12 25.60 -4.27
N SER A 371 124.87 24.97 -3.12
CA SER A 371 125.86 24.83 -2.05
C SER A 371 127.09 24.06 -2.52
N LEU A 372 126.92 22.96 -3.27
CA LEU A 372 128.01 22.21 -3.90
C LEU A 372 128.75 23.05 -4.95
N ALA A 373 128.05 23.88 -5.72
CA ALA A 373 128.68 24.80 -6.66
C ALA A 373 129.49 25.90 -5.95
N TYR A 374 128.99 26.44 -4.84
CA TYR A 374 129.72 27.34 -3.95
C TYR A 374 130.93 26.65 -3.32
N GLU A 375 130.80 25.40 -2.90
CA GLU A 375 131.90 24.61 -2.35
C GLU A 375 132.97 24.32 -3.42
N ALA A 376 132.56 23.99 -4.65
CA ALA A 376 133.48 23.86 -5.78
C ALA A 376 134.18 25.18 -6.13
N SER A 377 133.46 26.31 -6.08
CA SER A 377 134.00 27.66 -6.30
C SER A 377 135.00 28.06 -5.20
N THR A 378 134.65 27.83 -3.94
CA THR A 378 135.55 28.08 -2.80
C THR A 378 136.77 27.16 -2.83
N ASN A 379 136.63 25.91 -3.28
CA ASN A 379 137.76 25.02 -3.51
C ASN A 379 138.65 25.47 -4.68
N ARG A 380 138.07 26.03 -5.76
CA ARG A 380 138.85 26.69 -6.83
C ARG A 380 139.59 27.92 -6.31
N LEU A 381 138.94 28.76 -5.52
CA LEU A 381 139.55 29.93 -4.87
C LEU A 381 140.65 29.52 -3.90
N LYS A 382 140.45 28.47 -3.09
CA LYS A 382 141.49 27.90 -2.21
C LYS A 382 142.69 27.44 -3.03
N LYS A 383 142.48 26.71 -4.13
CA LYS A 383 143.58 26.30 -5.02
C LYS A 383 144.30 27.49 -5.67
N GLN A 384 143.56 28.54 -6.06
CA GLN A 384 144.17 29.77 -6.57
C GLN A 384 144.99 30.49 -5.50
N ILE A 385 144.48 30.58 -4.28
CA ILE A 385 145.19 31.18 -3.14
C ILE A 385 146.42 30.33 -2.79
N GLU A 386 146.33 29.01 -2.80
CA GLU A 386 147.47 28.12 -2.57
C GLU A 386 148.53 28.27 -3.66
N ALA A 387 148.14 28.34 -4.93
CA ALA A 387 149.06 28.62 -6.03
C ALA A 387 149.71 30.00 -5.90
N GLU A 388 148.96 31.01 -5.47
CA GLU A 388 149.46 32.37 -5.26
C GLU A 388 150.37 32.46 -4.02
N LEU A 389 150.07 31.71 -2.96
CA LEU A 389 150.94 31.54 -1.80
C LEU A 389 152.22 30.80 -2.17
N GLN A 390 152.16 29.84 -3.08
CA GLN A 390 153.33 29.13 -3.60
C GLN A 390 154.22 30.06 -4.42
N ARG A 391 153.65 30.86 -5.33
CA ARG A 391 154.37 31.95 -6.03
C ARG A 391 154.99 32.95 -5.07
N ARG A 392 154.28 33.33 -4.00
CA ARG A 392 154.82 34.23 -2.98
C ARG A 392 155.96 33.60 -2.20
N ARG A 393 155.92 32.29 -1.91
CA ARG A 393 157.05 31.57 -1.29
C ARG A 393 158.25 31.49 -2.23
N GLU A 394 158.02 31.29 -3.52
CA GLU A 394 159.07 31.34 -4.54
C GLU A 394 159.71 32.75 -4.60
N LEU A 395 158.89 33.81 -4.66
CA LEU A 395 159.32 35.21 -4.59
C LEU A 395 160.03 35.55 -3.28
N ILE A 396 159.60 35.00 -2.14
CA ILE A 396 160.29 35.19 -0.85
C ILE A 396 161.63 34.47 -0.87
N SER A 397 161.73 33.26 -1.44
CA SER A 397 163.02 32.59 -1.62
C SER A 397 163.94 33.38 -2.56
N GLU A 398 163.38 34.04 -3.56
CA GLU A 398 164.09 34.91 -4.51
C GLU A 398 164.58 36.20 -3.81
N ILE A 399 163.74 36.80 -2.96
CA ILE A 399 164.10 37.96 -2.12
C ILE A 399 165.12 37.57 -1.03
N GLU A 400 165.07 36.36 -0.48
CA GLU A 400 166.06 35.84 0.47
C GLU A 400 167.40 35.54 -0.21
N THR A 401 167.39 35.06 -1.46
CA THR A 401 168.62 34.97 -2.27
C THR A 401 169.19 36.36 -2.61
N LEU A 402 168.34 37.36 -2.87
CA LEU A 402 168.75 38.75 -3.12
C LEU A 402 169.17 39.49 -1.83
N ARG A 403 168.67 39.10 -0.66
CA ARG A 403 169.13 39.59 0.66
C ARG A 403 170.47 38.98 1.08
N SER A 404 170.82 37.78 0.62
CA SER A 404 172.14 37.17 0.92
C SER A 404 173.32 37.84 0.22
N LEU A 405 173.07 38.70 -0.78
CA LEU A 405 174.09 39.39 -1.58
C LEU A 405 174.23 40.90 -1.29
N ALA A 406 173.45 41.45 -0.36
CA ALA A 406 173.47 42.88 -0.05
C ALA A 406 173.45 43.15 1.46
N GLN A 407 174.67 43.12 2.01
CA GLN A 407 175.19 44.03 3.05
C GLN A 407 174.91 43.74 4.53
N ASP A 408 175.99 43.28 5.16
CA ASP A 408 176.55 43.78 6.42
C ASP A 408 176.18 45.24 6.76
N ASN A 409 175.96 45.45 8.06
CA ASN A 409 175.96 46.71 8.85
C ASN A 409 174.59 47.29 9.29
N ILE A 410 174.36 47.16 10.60
CA ILE A 410 173.92 48.17 11.60
C ILE A 410 172.83 47.67 12.58
N LEU A 411 173.24 47.73 13.84
CA LEU A 411 172.59 47.48 15.12
C LEU A 411 171.41 48.42 15.46
N GLY A 412 170.50 47.94 16.32
CA GLY A 412 170.17 48.64 17.58
C GLY A 412 168.71 49.01 17.91
N GLY A 413 168.14 48.34 18.95
CA GLY A 413 167.15 48.86 19.92
C GLY A 413 165.68 49.02 19.47
N SER A 414 164.64 49.16 20.30
CA SER A 414 164.35 48.97 21.73
C SER A 414 162.86 49.33 21.98
N THR A 415 162.16 48.54 22.80
CA THR A 415 161.03 48.90 23.72
C THR A 415 159.61 49.35 23.27
N ARG A 416 158.63 48.75 23.99
CA ARG A 416 157.41 49.30 24.64
C ARG A 416 156.05 49.36 23.89
N ALA A 417 155.14 48.48 24.38
CA ALA A 417 153.89 48.76 25.11
C ALA A 417 152.84 49.77 24.57
N ARG A 418 151.59 49.29 24.44
CA ARG A 418 150.27 49.86 24.88
C ARG A 418 149.15 49.30 23.97
N ALA A 419 148.19 48.55 24.49
CA ALA A 419 146.98 48.97 25.23
C ALA A 419 145.76 49.19 24.30
N ARG A 420 144.79 48.25 24.37
CA ARG A 420 143.32 48.42 24.58
C ARG A 420 142.53 49.39 23.66
N PRO A 421 141.19 49.53 23.78
CA PRO A 421 140.09 48.58 24.04
C PRO A 421 138.84 48.86 23.15
N ARG A 422 137.71 48.17 23.44
CA ARG A 422 136.31 48.71 23.52
C ARG A 422 135.68 49.32 22.23
N ASP A 423 134.40 49.15 21.93
CA ASP A 423 133.17 49.28 22.73
C ASP A 423 132.05 48.50 22.01
N GLU A 424 131.20 47.72 22.71
CA GLU A 424 129.94 48.13 23.36
C GLU A 424 128.82 48.51 22.35
N ARG A 425 127.53 48.24 22.52
CA ARG A 425 126.63 47.43 23.38
C ARG A 425 125.20 47.84 22.92
N PHE A 426 124.20 47.19 23.50
CA PHE A 426 122.77 47.56 23.54
C PHE A 426 121.94 47.13 22.32
N SER A 427 120.75 46.54 22.47
CA SER A 427 119.78 46.48 23.59
C SER A 427 118.90 45.23 23.38
N ALA A 428 118.70 44.35 24.37
CA ALA A 428 117.46 44.20 25.17
C ALA A 428 116.15 44.23 24.34
N ALA A 429 115.15 43.34 24.51
CA ALA A 429 114.50 42.98 25.77
C ALA A 429 113.35 41.94 25.56
N TYR A 430 113.10 41.09 26.58
CA TYR A 430 111.85 40.36 27.00
C TYR A 430 111.19 39.35 26.02
N THR A 431 111.17 38.01 26.23
CA THR A 431 110.53 37.09 27.23
C THR A 431 109.02 36.86 27.05
N GLU A 432 108.66 35.55 26.90
CA GLU A 432 107.53 34.80 27.52
C GLU A 432 106.08 35.30 27.27
N ASP A 433 105.00 34.51 27.18
CA ASP A 433 104.71 33.07 27.18
C ASP A 433 103.21 32.93 26.77
N ASP A 434 102.85 31.76 26.22
CA ASP A 434 101.61 30.99 26.41
C ASP A 434 100.16 31.52 26.22
N ASN A 435 99.43 30.76 25.37
CA ASN A 435 98.15 30.05 25.63
C ASN A 435 96.74 30.63 25.31
N ILE A 436 95.94 29.72 24.70
CA ILE A 436 94.47 29.47 24.79
C ILE A 436 93.63 29.52 23.50
N SER A 437 92.90 28.40 23.37
CA SER A 437 91.89 27.87 22.45
C SER A 437 90.57 28.65 22.16
N LEU A 438 89.80 28.04 21.23
CA LEU A 438 88.36 28.17 20.92
C LEU A 438 88.02 29.31 19.94
N GLY A 439 87.10 29.24 18.96
CA GLY A 439 86.07 28.27 18.59
C GLY A 439 84.93 29.01 17.87
N ARG A 440 84.50 28.51 16.70
CA ARG A 440 83.15 28.59 16.05
C ARG A 440 82.34 29.92 15.90
N ARG A 441 81.88 30.09 14.65
CA ARG A 441 80.49 30.28 14.13
C ARG A 441 79.97 31.66 13.68
N ASP A 442 79.59 31.65 12.40
CA ASP A 442 78.33 32.05 11.75
C ASP A 442 77.97 33.52 11.44
N SER A 443 77.35 33.62 10.25
CA SER A 443 76.33 34.58 9.77
C SER A 443 76.82 35.80 8.98
N VAL A 444 76.13 36.37 7.97
CA VAL A 444 74.92 36.10 7.17
C VAL A 444 74.85 37.25 6.12
N ASN A 445 74.45 36.96 4.87
CA ASN A 445 73.84 37.82 3.81
C ASN A 445 74.49 39.20 3.45
N SER A 446 74.28 39.85 2.30
CA SER A 446 73.21 39.83 1.29
C SER A 446 73.73 40.40 -0.05
N ASP A 447 73.18 39.87 -1.15
CA ASP A 447 72.62 40.56 -2.33
C ASP A 447 73.41 41.50 -3.27
N ALA A 448 73.23 41.16 -4.57
CA ALA A 448 73.12 42.00 -5.78
C ALA A 448 74.43 42.62 -6.31
N ILE A 449 74.72 42.70 -7.62
CA ILE A 449 73.90 43.18 -8.75
C ILE A 449 74.42 42.56 -10.08
N GLU A 450 73.48 42.42 -10.99
CA GLU A 450 73.50 42.22 -12.45
C GLU A 450 74.79 42.59 -13.22
N ASP A 451 75.16 41.77 -14.21
CA ASP A 451 75.48 42.27 -15.55
C ASP A 451 75.35 41.17 -16.63
N LEU A 452 74.55 41.49 -17.66
CA LEU A 452 74.28 40.68 -18.85
C LEU A 452 75.37 40.86 -19.93
N PRO A 453 75.49 39.92 -20.88
CA PRO A 453 76.71 39.68 -21.64
C PRO A 453 76.64 40.21 -23.08
N GLN A 454 77.82 40.31 -23.72
CA GLN A 454 77.95 40.34 -25.17
C GLN A 454 79.23 39.64 -25.67
N PRO A 455 79.27 39.23 -26.95
CA PRO A 455 79.46 37.84 -27.35
C PRO A 455 80.82 37.61 -27.98
N LEU A 456 81.36 36.39 -27.92
CA LEU A 456 82.36 35.93 -28.89
C LEU A 456 82.38 34.39 -29.02
N GLN A 457 82.07 33.98 -30.26
CA GLN A 457 82.74 32.94 -31.05
C GLN A 457 82.57 31.45 -30.73
N PHE A 458 81.86 30.83 -31.67
CA PHE A 458 82.09 29.49 -32.23
C PHE A 458 83.50 28.93 -32.02
N GLN A 459 83.58 27.78 -31.33
CA GLN A 459 84.55 26.74 -31.67
C GLN A 459 83.89 25.35 -31.55
N LYS A 460 83.95 24.63 -32.67
CA LYS A 460 83.64 23.21 -32.82
C LYS A 460 84.47 22.38 -31.83
N LEU A 461 83.83 21.64 -30.93
CA LEU A 461 84.43 20.46 -30.30
C LEU A 461 83.40 19.33 -30.16
N SER A 462 83.66 18.29 -30.98
CA SER A 462 83.35 16.86 -30.80
C SER A 462 82.06 16.45 -30.09
N LEU A 463 81.07 16.03 -30.90
CA LEU A 463 80.15 14.96 -30.57
C LEU A 463 80.96 13.67 -30.32
N GLY A 464 80.97 13.18 -29.09
CA GLY A 464 81.56 11.89 -28.76
C GLY A 464 81.45 11.64 -27.26
N THR A 465 80.82 10.53 -26.90
CA THR A 465 80.72 9.96 -25.54
C THR A 465 79.84 10.68 -24.51
N ALA A 466 78.52 10.54 -24.66
CA ALA A 466 77.57 10.52 -23.54
C ALA A 466 76.30 9.73 -23.92
N ILE A 467 76.45 8.48 -24.37
CA ILE A 467 75.37 7.50 -24.41
C ILE A 467 75.83 6.40 -23.47
N GLY A 468 75.36 6.42 -22.23
CA GLY A 468 75.89 5.49 -21.24
C GLY A 468 75.29 5.52 -19.85
N THR A 469 74.15 6.17 -19.60
CA THR A 469 73.39 5.98 -18.35
C THR A 469 71.96 6.50 -18.53
N ASP A 470 71.10 5.75 -19.20
CA ASP A 470 69.65 5.77 -18.90
C ASP A 470 68.88 4.56 -19.47
N PHE A 471 69.57 3.47 -19.79
CA PHE A 471 68.91 2.25 -20.26
C PHE A 471 68.13 1.54 -19.14
N ARG A 472 68.47 1.80 -17.87
CA ARG A 472 67.91 1.08 -16.71
C ARG A 472 66.52 1.58 -16.31
N THR A 473 66.30 2.89 -16.44
CA THR A 473 65.01 3.55 -16.18
C THR A 473 64.01 3.24 -17.29
N GLU A 474 64.46 3.22 -18.56
CA GLU A 474 63.62 2.78 -19.68
C GLU A 474 63.24 1.29 -19.59
N THR A 475 64.16 0.40 -19.18
CA THR A 475 63.81 -1.02 -18.99
C THR A 475 62.83 -1.27 -17.85
N MET A 476 62.93 -0.52 -16.75
CA MET A 476 61.97 -0.64 -15.63
C MET A 476 60.57 -0.17 -16.03
N LEU A 477 60.46 0.94 -16.76
CA LEU A 477 59.17 1.41 -17.27
C LEU A 477 58.56 0.43 -18.28
N LEU A 478 59.38 -0.20 -19.13
CA LEU A 478 58.94 -1.24 -20.05
C LEU A 478 58.43 -2.49 -19.32
N GLU A 479 59.12 -2.94 -18.28
CA GLU A 479 58.67 -4.07 -17.45
C GLU A 479 57.35 -3.77 -16.72
N GLU A 480 57.18 -2.55 -16.21
CA GLU A 480 55.94 -2.11 -15.55
C GLU A 480 54.77 -2.03 -16.55
N ILE A 481 54.99 -1.49 -17.74
CA ILE A 481 53.98 -1.44 -18.82
C ILE A 481 53.58 -2.86 -19.26
N ILE A 482 54.54 -3.79 -19.38
CA ILE A 482 54.25 -5.19 -19.72
C ILE A 482 53.43 -5.86 -18.61
N SER A 483 53.78 -5.62 -17.33
CA SER A 483 53.05 -6.12 -16.18
C SER A 483 51.59 -5.62 -16.14
N LEU A 484 51.38 -4.31 -16.32
CA LEU A 484 50.05 -3.70 -16.36
C LEU A 484 49.22 -4.21 -17.56
N ARG A 485 49.85 -4.42 -18.72
CA ARG A 485 49.19 -5.01 -19.89
C ARG A 485 48.76 -6.45 -19.63
N GLN A 486 49.59 -7.24 -18.94
CA GLN A 486 49.26 -8.62 -18.56
C GLN A 486 48.11 -8.66 -17.56
N GLN A 487 48.08 -7.75 -16.58
CA GLN A 487 46.97 -7.60 -15.64
C GLN A 487 45.66 -7.23 -16.36
N LEU A 488 45.69 -6.26 -17.27
CA LEU A 488 44.51 -5.88 -18.07
C LEU A 488 44.01 -7.02 -18.96
N MET A 489 44.89 -7.84 -19.52
CA MET A 489 44.47 -9.04 -20.27
C MET A 489 43.83 -10.09 -19.35
N ASN A 490 44.37 -10.30 -18.15
CA ASN A 490 43.78 -11.21 -17.17
C ASN A 490 42.41 -10.72 -16.68
N GLU A 491 42.25 -9.43 -16.41
CA GLU A 491 40.95 -8.84 -16.04
C GLU A 491 39.92 -8.98 -17.16
N ARG A 492 40.36 -8.78 -18.42
CA ARG A 492 39.51 -8.95 -19.60
C ARG A 492 39.07 -10.39 -19.79
N ASP A 493 39.95 -11.36 -19.59
CA ASP A 493 39.62 -12.79 -19.60
C ASP A 493 38.66 -13.17 -18.47
N ILE A 494 38.82 -12.60 -17.27
CA ILE A 494 37.87 -12.78 -16.16
C ILE A 494 36.51 -12.19 -16.53
N THR A 495 36.47 -11.02 -17.18
CA THR A 495 35.19 -10.42 -17.61
C THR A 495 34.50 -11.27 -18.69
N TYR A 496 35.25 -11.86 -19.63
CA TYR A 496 34.69 -12.78 -20.61
C TYR A 496 34.16 -14.07 -19.98
N LYS A 497 34.90 -14.67 -19.04
CA LYS A 497 34.44 -15.87 -18.31
C LYS A 497 33.20 -15.59 -17.47
N LEU A 498 33.18 -14.47 -16.76
CA LEU A 498 31.98 -14.04 -16.03
C LEU A 498 30.81 -13.82 -16.99
N ARG A 499 31.04 -13.24 -18.17
CA ARG A 499 29.97 -13.07 -19.17
C ARG A 499 29.44 -14.40 -19.70
N GLU A 500 30.31 -15.36 -20.00
CA GLU A 500 29.91 -16.72 -20.41
C GLU A 500 29.12 -17.46 -19.31
N GLU A 501 29.40 -17.20 -18.03
CA GLU A 501 28.64 -17.77 -16.91
C GLU A 501 27.31 -17.05 -16.65
N TRP A 502 27.26 -15.73 -16.87
CA TRP A 502 26.08 -14.90 -16.61
C TRP A 502 25.04 -14.95 -17.73
N ASP A 503 25.46 -15.00 -19.00
CA ASP A 503 24.53 -15.02 -20.15
C ASP A 503 23.51 -16.21 -20.08
N PRO A 504 23.89 -17.44 -19.69
CA PRO A 504 22.95 -18.54 -19.48
C PRO A 504 22.00 -18.32 -18.30
N ILE A 505 22.42 -17.62 -17.25
CA ILE A 505 21.60 -17.31 -16.07
C ILE A 505 20.56 -16.26 -16.43
N VAL A 506 20.98 -15.21 -17.13
CA VAL A 506 20.08 -14.16 -17.65
C VAL A 506 19.07 -14.76 -18.62
N ALA A 507 19.51 -15.62 -19.55
CA ALA A 507 18.62 -16.30 -20.49
C ALA A 507 17.58 -17.21 -19.78
N ARG A 508 17.98 -17.93 -18.73
CA ARG A 508 17.02 -18.71 -17.91
C ARG A 508 16.02 -17.82 -17.19
N HIS A 509 16.49 -16.72 -16.60
CA HIS A 509 15.62 -15.78 -15.90
C HIS A 509 14.63 -15.08 -16.87
N GLU A 510 15.07 -14.73 -18.08
CA GLU A 510 14.19 -14.19 -19.11
C GLU A 510 13.15 -15.21 -19.59
N SER A 511 13.54 -16.49 -19.72
CA SER A 511 12.63 -17.59 -20.05
C SER A 511 11.59 -17.82 -18.95
N ASP A 512 12.00 -17.83 -17.68
CA ASP A 512 11.11 -17.96 -16.53
C ASP A 512 10.13 -16.77 -16.43
N MET A 513 10.63 -15.56 -16.67
CA MET A 513 9.80 -14.35 -16.72
C MET A 513 8.81 -14.36 -17.89
N ALA A 514 9.20 -14.89 -19.06
CA ALA A 514 8.29 -15.10 -20.18
C ALA A 514 7.20 -16.12 -19.84
N GLY A 515 7.55 -17.21 -19.15
CA GLY A 515 6.59 -18.20 -18.65
C GLY A 515 5.61 -17.63 -17.62
N LEU A 516 6.09 -16.77 -16.71
CA LEU A 516 5.24 -16.06 -15.74
C LEU A 516 4.31 -15.04 -16.42
N LYS A 517 4.80 -14.31 -17.42
CA LYS A 517 3.96 -13.39 -18.22
C LYS A 517 2.87 -14.15 -18.98
N ALA A 518 3.20 -15.29 -19.58
CA ALA A 518 2.21 -16.13 -20.25
C ALA A 518 1.13 -16.62 -19.27
N LYS A 519 1.52 -17.05 -18.06
CA LYS A 519 0.59 -17.44 -16.99
C LYS A 519 -0.30 -16.28 -16.55
N LEU A 520 0.25 -15.07 -16.43
CA LEU A 520 -0.51 -13.87 -16.07
C LEU A 520 -1.59 -13.54 -17.12
N VAL A 521 -1.23 -13.60 -18.41
CA VAL A 521 -2.18 -13.39 -19.52
C VAL A 521 -3.29 -14.44 -19.52
N THR A 522 -2.96 -15.72 -19.26
CA THR A 522 -3.99 -16.76 -19.12
C THR A 522 -4.90 -16.52 -17.93
N GLN A 523 -4.38 -15.99 -16.83
CA GLN A 523 -5.17 -15.70 -15.63
C GLN A 523 -6.09 -14.48 -15.85
N GLU A 524 -5.63 -13.43 -16.53
CA GLU A 524 -6.48 -12.31 -16.95
C GLU A 524 -7.61 -12.77 -17.89
N THR A 525 -7.32 -13.70 -18.79
CA THR A 525 -8.33 -14.31 -19.68
C THR A 525 -9.36 -15.14 -18.92
N ILE A 526 -8.95 -15.84 -17.86
CA ILE A 526 -9.86 -16.58 -16.98
C ILE A 526 -10.73 -15.62 -16.17
N ASN A 527 -10.14 -14.56 -15.61
CA ASN A 527 -10.87 -13.57 -14.83
C ASN A 527 -11.93 -12.84 -15.67
N THR A 528 -11.59 -12.43 -16.90
CA THR A 528 -12.56 -11.83 -17.83
C THR A 528 -13.69 -12.78 -18.21
N LYS A 529 -13.41 -14.09 -18.37
CA LYS A 529 -14.46 -15.10 -18.57
C LYS A 529 -15.33 -15.27 -17.32
N LEU A 530 -14.75 -15.26 -16.13
CA LEU A 530 -15.51 -15.34 -14.87
C LEU A 530 -16.39 -14.11 -14.65
N GLU A 531 -15.90 -12.91 -14.96
CA GLU A 531 -16.70 -11.68 -14.95
C GLU A 531 -17.86 -11.75 -15.96
N GLY A 532 -17.62 -12.32 -17.15
CA GLY A 532 -18.68 -12.59 -18.12
C GLY A 532 -19.73 -13.58 -17.58
N ILE A 533 -19.33 -14.64 -16.91
CA ILE A 533 -20.25 -15.61 -16.30
C ILE A 533 -21.03 -14.98 -15.14
N LEU A 534 -20.37 -14.19 -14.30
CA LEU A 534 -21.00 -13.50 -13.17
C LEU A 534 -22.03 -12.47 -13.65
N THR A 535 -21.71 -11.68 -14.66
CA THR A 535 -22.65 -10.72 -15.27
C THR A 535 -23.84 -11.43 -15.94
N MET A 536 -23.61 -12.53 -16.65
CA MET A 536 -24.69 -13.35 -17.22
C MET A 536 -25.59 -13.98 -16.15
N ASN A 537 -25.03 -14.42 -15.02
CA ASN A 537 -25.82 -14.95 -13.90
C ASN A 537 -26.61 -13.85 -13.18
N ASP A 538 -26.05 -12.65 -13.05
CA ASP A 538 -26.75 -11.47 -12.53
C ASP A 538 -27.92 -11.05 -13.44
N GLU A 539 -27.73 -11.07 -14.76
CA GLU A 539 -28.80 -10.78 -15.71
C GLU A 539 -29.90 -11.85 -15.69
N ARG A 540 -29.52 -13.14 -15.62
CA ARG A 540 -30.50 -14.24 -15.43
C ARG A 540 -31.23 -14.14 -14.10
N GLY A 541 -30.54 -13.71 -13.03
CA GLY A 541 -31.12 -13.45 -11.72
C GLY A 541 -32.15 -12.32 -11.77
N LYS A 542 -31.77 -11.17 -12.38
CA LYS A 542 -32.66 -10.02 -12.58
C LYS A 542 -33.86 -10.36 -13.47
N GLU A 543 -33.67 -11.18 -14.49
CA GLU A 543 -34.77 -11.63 -15.37
C GLU A 543 -35.73 -12.58 -14.64
N ARG A 544 -35.21 -13.50 -13.80
CA ARG A 544 -36.06 -14.31 -12.91
C ARG A 544 -36.82 -13.44 -11.91
N GLU A 545 -36.17 -12.43 -11.33
CA GLU A 545 -36.80 -11.49 -10.40
C GLU A 545 -37.92 -10.69 -11.09
N ARG A 546 -37.70 -10.21 -12.32
CA ARG A 546 -38.74 -9.54 -13.12
C ARG A 546 -39.92 -10.45 -13.39
N LYS A 547 -39.69 -11.71 -13.78
CA LYS A 547 -40.76 -12.68 -14.02
C LYS A 547 -41.57 -12.98 -12.75
N LEU A 548 -40.89 -13.18 -11.62
CA LEU A 548 -41.55 -13.38 -10.33
C LEU A 548 -42.34 -12.14 -9.90
N ARG A 549 -41.83 -10.92 -10.15
CA ARG A 549 -42.55 -9.67 -9.85
C ARG A 549 -43.82 -9.54 -10.67
N VAL A 550 -43.77 -9.83 -11.97
CA VAL A 550 -44.95 -9.83 -12.85
C VAL A 550 -45.98 -10.89 -12.41
N GLN A 551 -45.53 -12.09 -12.03
CA GLN A 551 -46.42 -13.13 -11.48
C GLN A 551 -47.06 -12.70 -10.16
N LEU A 552 -46.31 -12.04 -9.28
CA LEU A 552 -46.79 -11.55 -8.00
C LEU A 552 -47.83 -10.42 -8.18
N GLU A 553 -47.57 -9.48 -9.09
CA GLU A 553 -48.52 -8.42 -9.46
C GLU A 553 -49.81 -9.00 -10.06
N SER A 554 -49.71 -10.02 -10.92
CA SER A 554 -50.88 -10.73 -11.46
C SER A 554 -51.71 -11.39 -10.36
N LEU A 555 -51.08 -12.05 -9.39
CA LEU A 555 -51.78 -12.69 -8.27
C LEU A 555 -52.45 -11.65 -7.35
N GLN A 556 -51.81 -10.49 -7.13
CA GLN A 556 -52.39 -9.39 -6.36
C GLN A 556 -53.63 -8.81 -7.05
N ILE A 557 -53.60 -8.64 -8.37
CA ILE A 557 -54.76 -8.18 -9.15
C ILE A 557 -55.91 -9.18 -9.03
N SER A 558 -55.65 -10.48 -9.18
CA SER A 558 -56.69 -11.51 -9.01
C SER A 558 -57.26 -11.54 -7.61
N LEU A 559 -56.42 -11.38 -6.57
CA LEU A 559 -56.88 -11.32 -5.19
C LEU A 559 -57.80 -10.11 -4.95
N LEU A 560 -57.42 -8.93 -5.45
CA LEU A 560 -58.25 -7.73 -5.37
C LEU A 560 -59.58 -7.89 -6.11
N GLN A 561 -59.58 -8.54 -7.28
CA GLN A 561 -60.81 -8.86 -8.01
C GLN A 561 -61.74 -9.76 -7.18
N THR A 562 -61.21 -10.86 -6.60
CA THR A 562 -62.00 -11.73 -5.72
C THR A 562 -62.51 -11.00 -4.47
N GLN A 563 -61.72 -10.08 -3.90
CA GLN A 563 -62.14 -9.31 -2.72
C GLN A 563 -63.25 -8.30 -3.06
N VAL A 564 -63.21 -7.71 -4.26
CA VAL A 564 -64.29 -6.87 -4.79
C VAL A 564 -65.55 -7.71 -5.04
N GLU A 565 -65.42 -8.90 -5.61
CA GLU A 565 -66.54 -9.83 -5.82
C GLU A 565 -67.19 -10.28 -4.51
N LEU A 566 -66.38 -10.62 -3.50
CA LEU A 566 -66.85 -10.96 -2.15
C LEU A 566 -67.51 -9.76 -1.44
N SER A 567 -66.96 -8.56 -1.63
CA SER A 567 -67.57 -7.34 -1.08
C SER A 567 -68.91 -7.04 -1.74
N ASN A 568 -69.00 -7.26 -3.06
CA ASN A 568 -70.24 -7.09 -3.83
C ASN A 568 -71.28 -8.17 -3.50
N SER A 569 -70.87 -9.42 -3.26
CA SER A 569 -71.79 -10.48 -2.82
C SER A 569 -72.29 -10.23 -1.40
N SER A 570 -71.42 -9.81 -0.48
CA SER A 570 -71.80 -9.37 0.87
C SER A 570 -72.76 -8.16 0.83
N ALA A 571 -72.50 -7.16 -0.04
CA ALA A 571 -73.39 -6.02 -0.21
C ALA A 571 -74.75 -6.42 -0.78
N ARG A 572 -74.79 -7.35 -1.76
CA ARG A 572 -76.04 -7.93 -2.26
C ARG A 572 -76.79 -8.68 -1.16
N ASN A 573 -76.11 -9.51 -0.38
CA ASN A 573 -76.73 -10.26 0.72
C ASN A 573 -77.30 -9.33 1.80
N LYS A 574 -76.59 -8.25 2.15
CA LYS A 574 -77.10 -7.21 3.07
C LYS A 574 -78.31 -6.47 2.50
N PHE A 575 -78.31 -6.19 1.20
CA PHE A 575 -79.45 -5.57 0.52
C PHE A 575 -80.67 -6.51 0.53
N PHE A 576 -80.50 -7.81 0.25
CA PHE A 576 -81.56 -8.81 0.32
C PHE A 576 -82.13 -8.97 1.74
N ALA A 577 -81.27 -9.05 2.76
CA ALA A 577 -81.70 -9.14 4.16
C ALA A 577 -82.49 -7.90 4.60
N SER A 578 -82.04 -6.70 4.22
CA SER A 578 -82.76 -5.46 4.53
C SER A 578 -84.12 -5.38 3.82
N ASN A 579 -84.22 -5.89 2.59
CA ASN A 579 -85.48 -5.92 1.85
C ASN A 579 -86.47 -6.96 2.42
N GLN A 580 -85.97 -8.14 2.81
CA GLN A 580 -86.79 -9.15 3.51
C GLN A 580 -87.32 -8.61 4.83
N GLN A 581 -86.48 -7.93 5.62
CA GLN A 581 -86.90 -7.32 6.88
C GLN A 581 -87.97 -6.24 6.68
N ARG A 582 -87.83 -5.40 5.65
CA ARG A 582 -88.83 -4.38 5.31
C ARG A 582 -90.16 -5.00 4.84
N HIS A 583 -90.11 -6.14 4.15
CA HIS A 583 -91.32 -6.90 3.80
C HIS A 583 -91.99 -7.55 5.01
N LEU A 584 -91.21 -8.09 5.96
CA LEU A 584 -91.74 -8.62 7.21
C LEU A 584 -92.41 -7.53 8.07
N GLU A 585 -91.79 -6.35 8.17
CA GLU A 585 -92.38 -5.19 8.87
C GLU A 585 -93.71 -4.75 8.22
N GLN A 586 -93.79 -4.74 6.88
CA GLN A 586 -95.04 -4.44 6.17
C GLN A 586 -96.13 -5.49 6.41
N ILE A 587 -95.77 -6.78 6.51
CA ILE A 587 -96.72 -7.85 6.82
C ILE A 587 -97.25 -7.67 8.24
N ILE A 588 -96.38 -7.41 9.22
CA ILE A 588 -96.74 -7.19 10.62
C ILE A 588 -97.67 -5.96 10.77
N ASP A 589 -97.36 -4.84 10.12
CA ASP A 589 -98.21 -3.64 10.13
C ASP A 589 -99.59 -3.91 9.48
N LEU A 590 -99.64 -4.73 8.43
CA LEU A 590 -100.89 -5.11 7.78
C LEU A 590 -101.73 -6.07 8.63
N GLU A 591 -101.09 -7.02 9.33
CA GLU A 591 -101.76 -7.89 10.30
C GLU A 591 -102.34 -7.08 11.46
N ALA A 592 -101.61 -6.09 11.97
CA ALA A 592 -102.10 -5.15 12.98
C ALA A 592 -103.29 -4.30 12.47
N GLN A 593 -103.27 -3.90 11.20
CA GLN A 593 -104.40 -3.19 10.57
C GLN A 593 -105.62 -4.08 10.29
N LEU A 594 -105.41 -5.39 10.09
CA LEU A 594 -106.48 -6.38 9.90
C LEU A 594 -107.13 -6.77 11.23
N ALA A 595 -106.35 -6.83 12.31
CA ALA A 595 -106.84 -7.13 13.66
C ALA A 595 -107.78 -6.04 14.25
N THR A 596 -107.76 -4.83 13.71
CA THR A 596 -108.49 -3.67 14.25
C THR A 596 -109.79 -3.32 13.49
N LYS A 597 -110.19 -4.09 12.46
CA LYS A 597 -111.40 -3.81 11.68
C LYS A 597 -112.49 -4.87 11.85
N PRO A 598 -113.75 -4.48 12.14
CA PRO A 598 -114.86 -5.42 12.33
C PRO A 598 -115.26 -6.14 11.03
N ALA A 599 -115.61 -7.42 11.15
CA ALA A 599 -115.73 -8.44 10.09
C ALA A 599 -116.77 -8.20 8.96
N ALA A 600 -117.41 -7.04 8.87
CA ALA A 600 -118.53 -6.80 7.94
C ALA A 600 -118.12 -6.29 6.54
N VAL A 601 -116.84 -6.19 6.19
CA VAL A 601 -116.38 -5.70 4.87
C VAL A 601 -115.37 -6.65 4.19
N PHE A 602 -115.49 -7.96 4.44
CA PHE A 602 -114.46 -8.93 4.03
C PHE A 602 -114.64 -9.56 2.65
N GLY A 603 -115.82 -9.46 2.02
CA GLY A 603 -116.11 -10.18 0.76
C GLY A 603 -115.58 -9.55 -0.53
N ALA A 604 -115.45 -8.22 -0.61
CA ALA A 604 -115.21 -7.53 -1.89
C ALA A 604 -113.76 -7.06 -2.12
N LYS A 605 -112.93 -6.96 -1.07
CA LYS A 605 -111.56 -6.39 -1.18
C LYS A 605 -110.44 -7.41 -1.34
N ILE A 606 -110.67 -8.69 -1.03
CA ILE A 606 -109.65 -9.74 -1.16
C ILE A 606 -109.35 -10.06 -2.64
N GLY A 607 -110.36 -9.97 -3.52
CA GLY A 607 -110.19 -10.23 -4.96
C GLY A 607 -109.35 -9.18 -5.71
N ASP A 608 -109.34 -7.93 -5.25
CA ASP A 608 -108.50 -6.87 -5.84
C ASP A 608 -107.10 -6.80 -5.18
N PHE A 609 -106.98 -7.29 -3.95
CA PHE A 609 -105.71 -7.38 -3.23
C PHE A 609 -104.81 -8.50 -3.77
N GLY A 610 -105.37 -9.69 -4.01
CA GLY A 610 -104.64 -10.81 -4.63
C GLY A 610 -104.07 -10.43 -6.01
N ARG A 611 -104.81 -9.65 -6.80
CA ARG A 611 -104.35 -9.17 -8.12
C ARG A 611 -103.21 -8.16 -8.05
N ARG A 612 -103.13 -7.31 -7.01
CA ARG A 612 -102.03 -6.34 -6.86
C ARG A 612 -100.74 -6.99 -6.35
N ILE A 613 -100.83 -7.93 -5.41
CA ILE A 613 -99.65 -8.63 -4.91
C ILE A 613 -99.07 -9.58 -5.96
N PHE A 614 -99.90 -10.37 -6.64
CA PHE A 614 -99.42 -11.23 -7.74
C PHE A 614 -98.90 -10.40 -8.94
N GLY A 615 -99.48 -9.24 -9.23
CA GLY A 615 -98.97 -8.32 -10.24
C GLY A 615 -97.60 -7.73 -9.89
N SER A 616 -97.41 -7.34 -8.62
CA SER A 616 -96.15 -6.79 -8.12
C SER A 616 -95.05 -7.85 -8.07
N LEU A 617 -95.33 -9.05 -7.56
CA LEU A 617 -94.36 -10.14 -7.50
C LEU A 617 -93.98 -10.63 -8.90
N ARG A 618 -94.91 -10.67 -9.85
CA ARG A 618 -94.62 -11.06 -11.25
C ARG A 618 -93.73 -10.04 -11.98
N SER A 619 -93.86 -8.74 -11.67
CA SER A 619 -93.01 -7.70 -12.25
C SER A 619 -91.61 -7.67 -11.61
N THR A 620 -91.49 -7.95 -10.30
CA THR A 620 -90.18 -8.08 -9.65
C THR A 620 -89.45 -9.33 -10.12
N TRP A 621 -90.16 -10.44 -10.33
CA TRP A 621 -89.57 -11.69 -10.81
C TRP A 621 -89.16 -11.62 -12.29
N SER A 622 -89.92 -10.93 -13.14
CA SER A 622 -89.52 -10.69 -14.55
C SER A 622 -88.28 -9.80 -14.68
N ASN A 623 -88.03 -8.92 -13.70
CA ASN A 623 -86.83 -8.08 -13.66
C ASN A 623 -85.62 -8.76 -12.99
N MET A 624 -85.77 -9.95 -12.39
CA MET A 624 -84.68 -10.75 -11.83
C MET A 624 -84.13 -11.81 -12.80
N ILE A 625 -84.87 -12.15 -13.86
CA ILE A 625 -84.50 -13.17 -14.85
C ILE A 625 -83.84 -12.57 -16.11
N GLY A 626 -83.84 -11.23 -16.27
CA GLY A 626 -83.03 -10.50 -17.25
C GLY A 626 -81.83 -9.85 -16.59
#